data_AF-A0A7J7R8K2-F1
#
_entry.id   AF-A0A7J7R8K2-F1
#
_cell.length_a   1.000
_cell.length_b   1.000
_cell.length_c   1.000
_cell.angle_alpha   90.00
_cell.angle_beta   90.00
_cell.angle_gamma   90.00
#
_symmetry.space_group_name_H-M   'P 1'
#
loop_
_entity.id
_entity.type
_entity.pdbx_description
1 polymer ?
#
loop_
_entity_poly.entity_id
_entity_poly.type
_entity_poly.pdbx_seq_one_letter_code
_entity_poly.pdbx_strand_id
1 'polypeptide(L)'
;MMGSVFTAHRARYLASVPASQCVPFLISLGKTQLDSLVLDSHKKNSVIRKVQQCLNDTIADEYTVDIVGNLLCHLPAAIILRGVSPRAWATALHSLRDCPDLSPEQKAAVRLRLLEQHGLPQNWTAETTKDLGPFLELFSGNELSSVAAKFPDILQQTASKMTGTLPPKEFLWAVFESVRNSSDRSPSADPSPGCRGVAAPSSDDIFKLAEANACWAPEELLCMEEDAFIRNVELLGAVRGFSQPQLMALKEKAVQVWDMPPYWREHHIVSLGCIALALNKSELEQLDLSSIDTVAALSQQTGWSPEQAKSILQGFLEDSAYRIQDLKSFHLVGLGATLCAMSVTEISLIKISEFRVAVARIGTLLCDTHVLAEFKRKAEIVFGDPTQWSSSVLQELGTIAAGLTKEELRMLDKDLMPYFQPSAIRCLPDEIFKELSPEQIAALGPGNAAAVTTAQRRQLSVLQLQSLQRALDGAKTRSWLDTPPSASPTRTPASRAPAGASIPRGLWLGCPLLVLVPKLAW
;
A
#
# COMPACT_ATOMS: atom_id res chain seq x y z
N MET A 1 -18.31 -18.66 2.21
CA MET A 1 -18.32 -19.73 1.18
C MET A 1 -18.23 -19.23 -0.28
N MET A 2 -18.30 -17.92 -0.58
CA MET A 2 -18.11 -17.39 -1.94
C MET A 2 -16.75 -16.72 -2.20
N GLY A 3 -15.99 -16.37 -1.16
CA GLY A 3 -14.57 -15.98 -1.31
C GLY A 3 -13.72 -17.08 -1.95
N SER A 4 -14.11 -18.34 -1.76
CA SER A 4 -13.54 -19.54 -2.40
C SER A 4 -14.02 -19.78 -3.84
N VAL A 5 -14.97 -19.00 -4.35
CA VAL A 5 -15.47 -19.13 -5.73
C VAL A 5 -14.64 -18.26 -6.69
N PHE A 6 -14.19 -17.09 -6.25
CA PHE A 6 -13.37 -16.19 -7.09
C PHE A 6 -11.90 -16.61 -7.19
N THR A 7 -11.37 -17.30 -6.20
CA THR A 7 -10.00 -17.86 -6.24
C THR A 7 -9.87 -19.07 -7.16
N ALA A 8 -10.99 -19.62 -7.65
CA ALA A 8 -11.04 -20.99 -8.14
C ALA A 8 -11.62 -21.16 -9.57
N HIS A 9 -12.09 -20.13 -10.28
CA HIS A 9 -12.78 -20.34 -11.56
C HIS A 9 -12.12 -19.66 -12.75
N ARG A 10 -11.78 -20.49 -13.75
CA ARG A 10 -11.33 -20.08 -15.10
C ARG A 10 -12.24 -18.99 -15.67
N ALA A 11 -11.67 -18.08 -16.48
CA ALA A 11 -12.43 -17.12 -17.29
C ALA A 11 -13.63 -17.71 -18.07
N ARG A 12 -13.60 -19.00 -18.40
CA ARG A 12 -14.71 -19.75 -19.03
C ARG A 12 -15.97 -19.88 -18.15
N TYR A 13 -15.82 -19.95 -16.82
CA TYR A 13 -16.99 -20.06 -15.93
C TYR A 13 -17.70 -18.70 -15.77
N LEU A 14 -16.94 -17.61 -15.74
CA LEU A 14 -17.49 -16.24 -15.77
C LEU A 14 -18.33 -16.02 -17.03
N ALA A 15 -17.86 -16.51 -18.18
CA ALA A 15 -18.63 -16.48 -19.43
C ALA A 15 -19.93 -17.30 -19.34
N SER A 16 -19.99 -18.35 -18.51
CA SER A 16 -21.16 -19.21 -18.33
C SER A 16 -22.18 -18.75 -17.28
N VAL A 17 -21.93 -17.67 -16.53
CA VAL A 17 -22.90 -17.15 -15.54
C VAL A 17 -24.17 -16.69 -16.28
N PRO A 18 -25.35 -17.28 -16.03
CA PRO A 18 -26.59 -16.89 -16.70
C PRO A 18 -27.04 -15.49 -16.30
N ALA A 19 -27.84 -14.84 -17.15
CA ALA A 19 -28.41 -13.52 -16.85
C ALA A 19 -29.20 -13.49 -15.53
N SER A 20 -29.88 -14.59 -15.17
CA SER A 20 -30.62 -14.73 -13.91
C SER A 20 -29.74 -14.70 -12.65
N GLN A 21 -28.44 -14.90 -12.78
CA GLN A 21 -27.49 -14.86 -11.67
C GLN A 21 -26.68 -13.56 -11.60
N CYS A 22 -26.91 -12.61 -12.53
CA CYS A 22 -26.14 -11.37 -12.59
C CYS A 22 -26.28 -10.52 -11.31
N VAL A 23 -27.49 -10.35 -10.79
CA VAL A 23 -27.70 -9.52 -9.57
C VAL A 23 -27.00 -10.13 -8.35
N PRO A 24 -27.20 -11.42 -7.99
CA PRO A 24 -26.45 -12.05 -6.91
C PRO A 24 -24.92 -12.03 -7.12
N PHE A 25 -24.47 -12.20 -8.36
CA PHE A 25 -23.05 -12.14 -8.72
C PHE A 25 -22.45 -10.76 -8.45
N LEU A 26 -23.12 -9.69 -8.90
CA LEU A 26 -22.69 -8.32 -8.69
C LEU A 26 -22.69 -7.96 -7.20
N ILE A 27 -23.75 -8.29 -6.46
CA ILE A 27 -23.83 -8.02 -5.00
C ILE A 27 -22.68 -8.70 -4.26
N SER A 28 -22.37 -9.95 -4.59
CA SER A 28 -21.28 -10.67 -3.92
C SER A 28 -19.91 -10.05 -4.20
N LEU A 29 -19.69 -9.59 -5.43
CA LEU A 29 -18.39 -9.08 -5.85
C LEU A 29 -18.21 -7.60 -5.49
N GLY A 30 -19.26 -6.79 -5.59
CA GLY A 30 -19.29 -5.37 -5.24
C GLY A 30 -18.99 -5.09 -3.77
N LYS A 31 -19.23 -6.06 -2.88
CA LYS A 31 -18.82 -6.00 -1.47
C LYS A 31 -17.33 -6.30 -1.24
N THR A 32 -16.58 -6.61 -2.29
CA THR A 32 -15.18 -7.02 -2.15
C THR A 32 -14.25 -6.08 -2.92
N GLN A 33 -13.08 -5.79 -2.33
CA GLN A 33 -12.02 -5.07 -3.03
C GLN A 33 -11.44 -6.00 -4.11
N LEU A 34 -11.66 -5.68 -5.40
CA LEU A 34 -11.24 -6.60 -6.46
C LEU A 34 -9.72 -6.78 -6.49
N ASP A 35 -8.97 -5.72 -6.19
CA ASP A 35 -7.50 -5.74 -6.11
C ASP A 35 -6.97 -6.62 -4.98
N SER A 36 -7.74 -6.83 -3.90
CA SER A 36 -7.36 -7.76 -2.83
C SER A 36 -7.67 -9.22 -3.17
N LEU A 37 -8.47 -9.46 -4.22
CA LEU A 37 -8.90 -10.80 -4.64
C LEU A 37 -8.19 -11.28 -5.91
N VAL A 38 -7.91 -10.38 -6.86
CA VAL A 38 -7.51 -10.72 -8.23
C VAL A 38 -6.27 -9.92 -8.60
N LEU A 39 -5.14 -10.61 -8.64
CA LEU A 39 -3.85 -9.98 -8.92
C LEU A 39 -3.39 -10.15 -10.38
N ASP A 40 -4.11 -10.96 -11.17
CA ASP A 40 -3.87 -11.15 -12.60
C ASP A 40 -4.73 -10.19 -13.44
N SER A 41 -4.09 -9.44 -14.34
CA SER A 41 -4.74 -8.43 -15.18
C SER A 41 -5.73 -9.05 -16.18
N HIS A 42 -5.45 -10.25 -16.70
CA HIS A 42 -6.32 -10.92 -17.67
C HIS A 42 -7.63 -11.42 -17.02
N LYS A 43 -7.56 -11.95 -15.80
CA LYS A 43 -8.72 -12.31 -14.98
C LYS A 43 -9.50 -11.11 -14.53
N LYS A 44 -8.83 -10.06 -14.06
CA LYS A 44 -9.47 -8.79 -13.71
C LYS A 44 -10.28 -8.30 -14.92
N ASN A 45 -9.68 -8.26 -16.10
CA ASN A 45 -10.37 -7.89 -17.34
C ASN A 45 -11.54 -8.84 -17.69
N SER A 46 -11.41 -10.13 -17.44
CA SER A 46 -12.49 -11.10 -17.68
C SER A 46 -13.67 -10.93 -16.72
N VAL A 47 -13.39 -10.65 -15.43
CA VAL A 47 -14.39 -10.34 -14.41
C VAL A 47 -15.09 -9.04 -14.77
N ILE A 48 -14.34 -7.97 -15.06
CA ILE A 48 -14.89 -6.69 -15.47
C ILE A 48 -15.75 -6.83 -16.71
N ARG A 49 -15.30 -7.57 -17.75
CA ARG A 49 -16.12 -7.84 -18.93
C ARG A 49 -17.44 -8.53 -18.58
N LYS A 50 -17.46 -9.45 -17.61
CA LYS A 50 -18.70 -10.09 -17.16
C LYS A 50 -19.59 -9.15 -16.36
N VAL A 51 -19.01 -8.30 -15.52
CA VAL A 51 -19.72 -7.22 -14.81
C VAL A 51 -20.40 -6.30 -15.82
N GLN A 52 -19.69 -5.86 -16.86
CA GLN A 52 -20.24 -5.04 -17.95
C GLN A 52 -21.42 -5.71 -18.65
N GLN A 53 -21.30 -6.99 -19.00
CA GLN A 53 -22.39 -7.77 -19.59
C GLN A 53 -23.62 -7.85 -18.67
N CYS A 54 -23.41 -8.00 -17.37
CA CYS A 54 -24.51 -8.06 -16.40
C CYS A 54 -25.19 -6.69 -16.19
N LEU A 55 -24.45 -5.59 -16.33
CA LEU A 55 -24.96 -4.23 -16.26
C LEU A 55 -25.56 -3.75 -17.59
N ASN A 56 -25.33 -4.48 -18.70
CA ASN A 56 -25.58 -3.99 -20.04
C ASN A 56 -24.95 -2.60 -20.26
N ASP A 57 -23.72 -2.44 -19.76
CA ASP A 57 -22.94 -1.19 -19.75
C ASP A 57 -23.64 0.04 -19.13
N THR A 58 -24.71 -0.15 -18.34
CA THR A 58 -25.53 0.95 -17.81
C THR A 58 -25.68 0.85 -16.28
N ILE A 59 -25.50 1.97 -15.59
CA ILE A 59 -25.83 2.15 -14.17
C ILE A 59 -27.04 3.08 -14.10
N ALA A 60 -28.22 2.48 -13.97
CA ALA A 60 -29.48 3.17 -14.21
C ALA A 60 -29.91 4.09 -13.05
N ASP A 61 -29.64 3.69 -11.80
CA ASP A 61 -30.12 4.34 -10.59
C ASP A 61 -29.19 4.09 -9.39
N GLU A 62 -29.52 4.70 -8.26
CA GLU A 62 -28.79 4.59 -6.99
C GLU A 62 -28.70 3.13 -6.51
N TYR A 63 -29.77 2.35 -6.67
CA TYR A 63 -29.79 0.93 -6.31
C TYR A 63 -28.77 0.11 -7.11
N THR A 64 -28.59 0.44 -8.39
CA THR A 64 -27.55 -0.19 -9.22
C THR A 64 -26.15 0.19 -8.76
N VAL A 65 -25.93 1.42 -8.29
CA VAL A 65 -24.66 1.83 -7.67
C VAL A 65 -24.37 1.00 -6.43
N ASP A 66 -25.36 0.80 -5.56
CA ASP A 66 -25.23 -0.01 -4.34
C ASP A 66 -24.91 -1.48 -4.65
N ILE A 67 -25.51 -2.05 -5.70
CA ILE A 67 -25.20 -3.40 -6.17
C ILE A 67 -23.75 -3.51 -6.66
N VAL A 68 -23.29 -2.52 -7.43
CA VAL A 68 -21.93 -2.49 -7.98
C VAL A 68 -20.90 -2.29 -6.88
N GLY A 69 -21.17 -1.42 -5.90
CA GLY A 69 -20.27 -1.16 -4.77
C GLY A 69 -18.84 -0.83 -5.22
N ASN A 70 -17.86 -1.51 -4.63
CA ASN A 70 -16.43 -1.28 -4.87
C ASN A 70 -16.00 -1.60 -6.31
N LEU A 71 -16.81 -2.32 -7.09
CA LEU A 71 -16.51 -2.58 -8.49
C LEU A 71 -16.52 -1.32 -9.35
N LEU A 72 -17.18 -0.25 -8.88
CA LEU A 72 -17.23 1.03 -9.58
C LEU A 72 -15.83 1.56 -9.88
N CYS A 73 -14.89 1.37 -8.94
CA CYS A 73 -13.47 1.75 -9.07
C CYS A 73 -12.74 1.02 -10.21
N HIS A 74 -13.28 -0.09 -10.70
CA HIS A 74 -12.67 -0.93 -11.72
C HIS A 74 -13.42 -0.92 -13.04
N LEU A 75 -14.53 -0.19 -13.15
CA LEU A 75 -15.27 -0.07 -14.40
C LEU A 75 -14.47 0.76 -15.42
N PRO A 76 -14.51 0.40 -16.71
CA PRO A 76 -13.85 1.18 -17.74
C PRO A 76 -14.32 2.64 -17.76
N ALA A 77 -13.41 3.55 -18.10
CA ALA A 77 -13.68 4.98 -18.23
C ALA A 77 -14.91 5.30 -19.10
N ALA A 78 -15.16 4.51 -20.14
CA ALA A 78 -16.32 4.68 -21.01
C ALA A 78 -17.66 4.52 -20.27
N ILE A 79 -17.75 3.60 -19.29
CA ILE A 79 -18.96 3.41 -18.48
C ILE A 79 -19.13 4.57 -17.50
N ILE A 80 -18.05 5.01 -16.86
CA ILE A 80 -18.09 6.20 -15.98
C ILE A 80 -18.59 7.42 -16.76
N LEU A 81 -18.08 7.60 -17.98
CA LEU A 81 -18.43 8.73 -18.84
C LEU A 81 -19.87 8.66 -19.39
N ARG A 82 -20.33 7.50 -19.87
CA ARG A 82 -21.61 7.40 -20.63
C ARG A 82 -22.63 6.44 -20.04
N GLY A 83 -22.19 5.47 -19.25
CA GLY A 83 -23.03 4.40 -18.71
C GLY A 83 -23.75 4.79 -17.41
N VAL A 84 -23.24 5.75 -16.65
CA VAL A 84 -23.91 6.21 -15.41
C VAL A 84 -25.00 7.21 -15.73
N SER A 85 -26.25 6.90 -15.37
CA SER A 85 -27.38 7.80 -15.59
C SER A 85 -27.27 9.08 -14.73
N PRO A 86 -27.94 10.19 -15.11
CA PRO A 86 -28.00 11.39 -14.29
C PRO A 86 -28.55 11.15 -12.86
N ARG A 87 -29.46 10.18 -12.70
CA ARG A 87 -30.05 9.83 -11.40
C ARG A 87 -29.09 9.05 -10.50
N ALA A 88 -28.21 8.24 -11.10
CA ALA A 88 -27.23 7.44 -10.39
C ALA A 88 -25.95 8.22 -10.05
N TRP A 89 -25.70 9.33 -10.76
CA TRP A 89 -24.38 9.97 -10.76
C TRP A 89 -23.95 10.53 -9.41
N ALA A 90 -24.85 11.15 -8.63
CA ALA A 90 -24.48 11.68 -7.31
C ALA A 90 -23.99 10.57 -6.36
N THR A 91 -24.69 9.43 -6.31
CA THR A 91 -24.30 8.26 -5.51
C THR A 91 -23.03 7.61 -6.06
N ALA A 92 -22.90 7.52 -7.39
CA ALA A 92 -21.69 6.99 -8.03
C ALA A 92 -20.46 7.87 -7.72
N LEU A 93 -20.61 9.19 -7.75
CA LEU A 93 -19.55 10.13 -7.43
C LEU A 93 -19.10 9.98 -5.97
N HIS A 94 -20.02 9.79 -5.04
CA HIS A 94 -19.69 9.51 -3.64
C HIS A 94 -18.84 8.25 -3.50
N SER A 95 -19.19 7.16 -4.20
CA SER A 95 -18.42 5.92 -4.20
C SER A 95 -17.07 6.05 -4.93
N LEU A 96 -17.00 6.83 -6.00
CA LEU A 96 -15.76 7.08 -6.77
C LEU A 96 -14.71 7.85 -5.96
N ARG A 97 -15.15 8.67 -4.99
CA ARG A 97 -14.26 9.39 -4.08
C ARG A 97 -13.37 8.44 -3.29
N ASP A 98 -13.93 7.31 -2.87
CA ASP A 98 -13.27 6.37 -1.97
C ASP A 98 -12.47 5.30 -2.75
N CYS A 99 -12.34 5.47 -4.07
CA CYS A 99 -11.53 4.60 -4.91
C CYS A 99 -10.03 4.88 -4.73
N PRO A 100 -9.22 3.89 -4.33
CA PRO A 100 -7.82 4.11 -3.97
C PRO A 100 -6.94 4.52 -5.17
N ASP A 101 -7.18 3.93 -6.36
CA ASP A 101 -6.31 4.12 -7.54
C ASP A 101 -7.13 4.17 -8.84
N LEU A 102 -7.79 5.30 -9.13
CA LEU A 102 -8.41 5.53 -10.44
C LEU A 102 -7.34 5.71 -11.53
N SER A 103 -7.51 5.02 -12.67
CA SER A 103 -6.62 5.17 -13.83
C SER A 103 -6.69 6.58 -14.43
N PRO A 104 -5.67 7.04 -15.18
CA PRO A 104 -5.70 8.33 -15.87
C PRO A 104 -6.94 8.51 -16.76
N GLU A 105 -7.37 7.45 -17.46
CA GLU A 105 -8.58 7.48 -18.30
C GLU A 105 -9.85 7.60 -17.47
N GLN A 106 -9.93 6.90 -16.33
CA GLN A 106 -11.07 7.00 -15.41
C GLN A 106 -11.14 8.40 -14.79
N LYS A 107 -10.01 8.94 -14.32
CA LYS A 107 -9.88 10.32 -13.83
C LYS A 107 -10.36 11.34 -14.86
N ALA A 108 -9.96 11.19 -16.12
CA ALA A 108 -10.42 12.04 -17.23
C ALA A 108 -11.94 11.92 -17.46
N ALA A 109 -12.50 10.70 -17.40
CA ALA A 109 -13.94 10.48 -17.52
C ALA A 109 -14.74 11.14 -16.39
N VAL A 110 -14.28 11.02 -15.14
CA VAL A 110 -14.90 11.69 -13.98
C VAL A 110 -14.87 13.20 -14.17
N ARG A 111 -13.71 13.78 -14.51
CA ARG A 111 -13.58 15.23 -14.76
C ARG A 111 -14.55 15.72 -15.84
N LEU A 112 -14.64 15.02 -16.97
CA LEU A 112 -15.56 15.40 -18.06
C LEU A 112 -17.02 15.40 -17.58
N ARG A 113 -17.42 14.40 -16.79
CA ARG A 113 -18.78 14.35 -16.23
C ARG A 113 -19.07 15.46 -15.23
N LEU A 114 -18.10 15.82 -14.40
CA LEU A 114 -18.22 16.96 -13.50
C LEU A 114 -18.41 18.27 -14.27
N LEU A 115 -17.68 18.45 -15.38
CA LEU A 115 -17.82 19.62 -16.26
C LEU A 115 -19.18 19.64 -16.98
N GLU A 116 -19.68 18.49 -17.43
CA GLU A 116 -21.02 18.39 -18.05
C GLU A 116 -22.14 18.80 -17.08
N GLN A 117 -22.02 18.43 -15.81
CA GLN A 117 -23.06 18.66 -14.80
C GLN A 117 -22.99 20.06 -14.17
N HIS A 118 -21.79 20.50 -13.80
CA HIS A 118 -21.58 21.72 -13.01
C HIS A 118 -21.03 22.89 -13.84
N GLY A 119 -20.70 22.66 -15.11
CA GLY A 119 -20.04 23.64 -15.96
C GLY A 119 -18.58 23.88 -15.56
N LEU A 120 -17.99 24.95 -16.12
CA LEU A 120 -16.60 25.32 -15.86
C LEU A 120 -16.40 25.82 -14.41
N PRO A 121 -15.24 25.56 -13.78
CA PRO A 121 -14.96 25.94 -12.39
C PRO A 121 -15.15 27.42 -12.05
N GLN A 122 -14.98 28.31 -13.03
CA GLN A 122 -15.24 29.75 -12.89
C GLN A 122 -16.68 30.05 -12.41
N ASN A 123 -17.65 29.21 -12.80
CA ASN A 123 -19.07 29.39 -12.53
C ASN A 123 -19.55 28.66 -11.28
N TRP A 124 -18.68 27.92 -10.59
CA TRP A 124 -19.10 27.14 -9.41
C TRP A 124 -19.40 28.02 -8.19
N THR A 125 -20.29 27.53 -7.34
CA THR A 125 -20.57 28.09 -6.01
C THR A 125 -19.62 27.52 -4.95
N ALA A 126 -19.65 28.09 -3.75
CA ALA A 126 -18.88 27.56 -2.62
C ALA A 126 -19.33 26.15 -2.25
N GLU A 127 -20.63 25.88 -2.24
CA GLU A 127 -21.22 24.57 -1.96
C GLU A 127 -20.77 23.53 -2.99
N THR A 128 -20.88 23.88 -4.28
CA THR A 128 -20.44 23.00 -5.38
C THR A 128 -18.95 22.67 -5.24
N THR A 129 -18.12 23.68 -4.99
CA THR A 129 -16.67 23.49 -4.82
C THR A 129 -16.35 22.59 -3.63
N LYS A 130 -17.07 22.76 -2.52
CA LYS A 130 -16.91 21.94 -1.32
C LYS A 130 -17.30 20.48 -1.57
N ASP A 131 -18.42 20.24 -2.26
CA ASP A 131 -18.89 18.90 -2.59
C ASP A 131 -17.93 18.19 -3.56
N LEU A 132 -17.32 18.94 -4.47
CA LEU A 132 -16.33 18.43 -5.43
C LEU A 132 -14.88 18.41 -4.91
N GLY A 133 -14.65 18.82 -3.65
CA GLY A 133 -13.31 18.95 -3.04
C GLY A 133 -12.37 17.77 -3.35
N PRO A 134 -12.74 16.52 -3.05
CA PRO A 134 -11.89 15.34 -3.31
C PRO A 134 -11.47 15.14 -4.78
N PHE A 135 -12.17 15.78 -5.72
CA PHE A 135 -11.91 15.69 -7.16
C PHE A 135 -11.24 16.93 -7.73
N LEU A 136 -10.92 17.93 -6.92
CA LEU A 136 -10.23 19.14 -7.39
C LEU A 136 -8.85 18.79 -7.99
N GLU A 137 -8.20 17.71 -7.54
CA GLU A 137 -6.94 17.23 -8.12
C GLU A 137 -7.04 16.81 -9.60
N LEU A 138 -8.26 16.62 -10.13
CA LEU A 138 -8.49 16.21 -11.52
C LEU A 138 -8.40 17.38 -12.51
N PHE A 139 -8.42 18.62 -12.03
CA PHE A 139 -8.49 19.82 -12.87
C PHE A 139 -7.10 20.40 -13.16
N SER A 140 -7.00 21.12 -14.28
CA SER A 140 -5.77 21.81 -14.66
C SER A 140 -5.50 23.03 -13.79
N GLY A 141 -4.25 23.50 -13.74
CA GLY A 141 -3.88 24.71 -12.98
C GLY A 141 -4.70 25.95 -13.38
N ASN A 142 -5.01 26.13 -14.67
CA ASN A 142 -5.83 27.25 -15.16
C ASN A 142 -7.29 27.18 -14.68
N GLU A 143 -7.82 25.98 -14.51
CA GLU A 143 -9.16 25.78 -13.96
C GLU A 143 -9.16 26.04 -12.45
N LEU A 144 -8.16 25.51 -11.76
CA LEU A 144 -8.00 25.66 -10.31
C LEU A 144 -7.66 27.08 -9.88
N SER A 145 -7.00 27.89 -10.71
CA SER A 145 -6.71 29.29 -10.38
C SER A 145 -7.98 30.11 -10.12
N SER A 146 -9.06 29.83 -10.86
CA SER A 146 -10.37 30.46 -10.64
C SER A 146 -11.01 30.03 -9.31
N VAL A 147 -10.80 28.77 -8.91
CA VAL A 147 -11.26 28.23 -7.63
C VAL A 147 -10.44 28.81 -6.48
N ALA A 148 -9.11 28.85 -6.62
CA ALA A 148 -8.19 29.43 -5.65
C ALA A 148 -8.50 30.91 -5.37
N ALA A 149 -8.86 31.67 -6.41
CA ALA A 149 -9.21 33.09 -6.26
C ALA A 149 -10.57 33.31 -5.56
N LYS A 150 -11.57 32.45 -5.81
CA LYS A 150 -12.92 32.60 -5.24
C LYS A 150 -13.08 31.93 -3.87
N PHE A 151 -12.46 30.78 -3.68
CA PHE A 151 -12.67 29.87 -2.56
C PHE A 151 -11.36 29.29 -2.01
N PRO A 152 -10.38 30.13 -1.61
CA PRO A 152 -9.06 29.69 -1.15
C PRO A 152 -9.16 28.70 0.04
N ASP A 153 -10.03 28.99 1.01
CA ASP A 153 -10.17 28.15 2.22
C ASP A 153 -10.64 26.72 1.89
N ILE A 154 -11.52 26.56 0.90
CA ILE A 154 -12.02 25.24 0.48
C ILE A 154 -10.89 24.44 -0.18
N LEU A 155 -10.09 25.10 -1.02
CA LEU A 155 -8.96 24.47 -1.70
C LEU A 155 -7.88 24.02 -0.69
N GLN A 156 -7.53 24.90 0.25
CA GLN A 156 -6.56 24.62 1.32
C GLN A 156 -7.05 23.50 2.24
N GLN A 157 -8.31 23.56 2.70
CA GLN A 157 -8.88 22.50 3.52
C GLN A 157 -8.92 21.16 2.78
N THR A 158 -9.19 21.18 1.48
CA THR A 158 -9.15 19.97 0.65
C THR A 158 -7.75 19.37 0.62
N ALA A 159 -6.72 20.17 0.35
CA ALA A 159 -5.34 19.72 0.33
C ALA A 159 -4.92 19.11 1.68
N SER A 160 -5.29 19.73 2.79
CA SER A 160 -4.97 19.22 4.15
C SER A 160 -5.57 17.83 4.45
N LYS A 161 -6.66 17.45 3.76
CA LYS A 161 -7.34 16.15 3.93
C LYS A 161 -6.78 15.06 3.03
N MET A 162 -5.94 15.39 2.04
CA MET A 162 -5.32 14.44 1.12
C MET A 162 -4.10 13.75 1.76
N THR A 163 -4.22 13.31 3.01
CA THR A 163 -3.12 12.69 3.76
C THR A 163 -2.74 11.36 3.14
N GLY A 164 -1.45 11.15 2.85
CA GLY A 164 -0.91 9.88 2.40
C GLY A 164 -0.95 9.64 0.89
N THR A 165 -1.63 10.48 0.12
CA THR A 165 -1.52 10.55 -1.35
C THR A 165 -0.52 11.65 -1.75
N LEU A 166 0.06 11.56 -2.94
CA LEU A 166 0.88 12.63 -3.51
C LEU A 166 0.07 13.29 -4.64
N PRO A 167 -0.58 14.45 -4.39
CA PRO A 167 -1.41 15.11 -5.39
C PRO A 167 -0.59 15.53 -6.63
N PRO A 168 -1.24 15.74 -7.79
CA PRO A 168 -0.60 16.27 -8.99
C PRO A 168 0.05 17.64 -8.75
N LYS A 169 1.14 17.92 -9.45
CA LYS A 169 1.90 19.18 -9.29
C LYS A 169 1.05 20.42 -9.56
N GLU A 170 0.14 20.35 -10.51
CA GLU A 170 -0.76 21.44 -10.89
C GLU A 170 -1.73 21.79 -9.75
N PHE A 171 -2.19 20.78 -9.00
CA PHE A 171 -3.05 20.97 -7.84
C PHE A 171 -2.26 21.59 -6.67
N LEU A 172 -1.08 21.05 -6.36
CA LEU A 172 -0.20 21.60 -5.33
C LEU A 172 0.16 23.05 -5.62
N TRP A 173 0.47 23.38 -6.89
CA TRP A 173 0.75 24.74 -7.30
C TRP A 173 -0.44 25.69 -7.12
N ALA A 174 -1.66 25.26 -7.45
CA ALA A 174 -2.86 26.07 -7.23
C ALA A 174 -3.13 26.32 -5.73
N VAL A 175 -2.91 25.32 -4.88
CA VAL A 175 -2.98 25.48 -3.41
C VAL A 175 -1.91 26.48 -2.96
N PHE A 176 -0.69 26.35 -3.46
CA PHE A 176 0.43 27.23 -3.16
C PHE A 176 0.13 28.70 -3.50
N GLU A 177 -0.33 28.98 -4.71
CA GLU A 177 -0.72 30.33 -5.12
C GLU A 177 -1.89 30.86 -4.29
N SER A 178 -2.85 30.01 -3.92
CA SER A 178 -3.98 30.43 -3.08
C SER A 178 -3.53 30.97 -1.71
N VAL A 179 -2.58 30.28 -1.07
CA VAL A 179 -2.02 30.70 0.22
C VAL A 179 -1.23 31.97 0.00
N ARG A 180 -0.26 31.97 -0.94
CA ARG A 180 0.64 33.11 -1.19
C ARG A 180 -0.07 34.41 -1.57
N ASN A 181 -1.26 34.33 -2.17
CA ASN A 181 -2.08 35.48 -2.51
C ASN A 181 -2.93 35.97 -1.32
N SER A 182 -3.23 35.09 -0.36
CA SER A 182 -3.98 35.40 0.86
C SER A 182 -3.09 35.86 2.03
N SER A 183 -1.80 35.52 2.01
CA SER A 183 -0.85 35.87 3.05
C SER A 183 -0.60 37.37 3.08
N ASP A 184 -0.75 37.97 4.27
CA ASP A 184 -0.42 39.37 4.48
C ASP A 184 1.10 39.49 4.53
N ARG A 185 1.70 39.97 3.42
CA ARG A 185 3.15 40.07 3.25
C ARG A 185 3.71 41.25 4.06
N SER A 186 3.66 41.15 5.37
CA SER A 186 4.43 42.03 6.24
C SER A 186 5.91 41.65 6.06
N PRO A 187 6.76 42.55 5.53
CA PRO A 187 8.18 42.29 5.49
C PRO A 187 8.66 42.05 6.92
N SER A 188 9.45 41.00 7.14
CA SER A 188 10.11 40.80 8.42
C SER A 188 10.85 42.09 8.80
N ALA A 189 10.69 42.54 10.05
CA ALA A 189 11.29 43.79 10.52
C ALA A 189 12.82 43.73 10.47
N ASP A 190 13.40 42.53 10.67
CA ASP A 190 14.83 42.24 10.68
C ASP A 190 15.12 40.94 9.88
N PRO A 191 15.17 40.99 8.54
CA PRO A 191 15.44 39.81 7.74
C PRO A 191 16.90 39.37 7.90
N SER A 192 17.11 38.05 7.95
CA SER A 192 18.46 37.46 7.96
C SER A 192 19.34 37.99 6.82
N PRO A 193 20.67 38.06 6.99
CA PRO A 193 21.58 38.50 5.95
C PRO A 193 21.36 37.70 4.64
N GLY A 194 21.12 38.40 3.53
CA GLY A 194 20.83 37.78 2.23
C GLY A 194 19.36 37.51 1.93
N CYS A 195 18.45 37.68 2.90
CA CYS A 195 17.01 37.44 2.74
C CYS A 195 16.20 38.69 2.40
N ARG A 196 16.86 39.81 2.11
CA ARG A 196 16.18 41.07 1.77
C ARG A 196 15.41 40.92 0.46
N GLY A 197 14.08 41.05 0.53
CA GLY A 197 13.19 40.95 -0.62
C GLY A 197 12.76 39.52 -0.98
N VAL A 198 13.19 38.52 -0.20
CA VAL A 198 12.71 37.14 -0.32
C VAL A 198 11.39 37.01 0.45
N ALA A 199 10.36 36.45 -0.20
CA ALA A 199 9.07 36.19 0.42
C ALA A 199 9.11 34.84 1.16
N ALA A 200 9.66 34.86 2.37
CA ALA A 200 9.79 33.67 3.19
C ALA A 200 8.42 33.19 3.74
N PRO A 201 8.24 31.88 3.96
CA PRO A 201 7.02 31.33 4.53
C PRO A 201 6.84 31.72 6.00
N SER A 202 5.62 32.09 6.37
CA SER A 202 5.20 32.19 7.76
C SER A 202 4.75 30.83 8.32
N SER A 203 4.58 30.75 9.64
CA SER A 203 4.01 29.57 10.29
C SER A 203 2.59 29.24 9.80
N ASP A 204 1.79 30.25 9.48
CA ASP A 204 0.42 30.06 8.98
C ASP A 204 0.42 29.54 7.54
N ASP A 205 1.35 30.02 6.71
CA ASP A 205 1.52 29.53 5.33
C ASP A 205 1.87 28.04 5.33
N ILE A 206 2.86 27.65 6.13
CA ILE A 206 3.34 26.27 6.20
C ILE A 206 2.21 25.32 6.62
N PHE A 207 1.43 25.73 7.63
CA PHE A 207 0.29 24.95 8.11
C PHE A 207 -0.79 24.75 7.04
N LYS A 208 -1.13 25.82 6.30
CA LYS A 208 -2.18 25.78 5.26
C LYS A 208 -1.76 24.99 4.01
N LEU A 209 -0.47 24.94 3.70
CA LEU A 209 0.04 24.35 2.47
C LEU A 209 0.07 22.82 2.48
N ALA A 210 0.19 22.17 3.64
CA ALA A 210 0.37 20.71 3.72
C ALA A 210 1.45 20.21 2.73
N GLU A 211 1.12 19.29 1.81
CA GLU A 211 2.06 18.77 0.81
C GLU A 211 2.45 19.81 -0.28
N ALA A 212 1.71 20.92 -0.39
CA ALA A 212 2.08 22.03 -1.28
C ALA A 212 3.27 22.86 -0.76
N ASN A 213 3.79 22.58 0.44
CA ASN A 213 5.07 23.12 0.88
C ASN A 213 6.22 22.71 -0.07
N ALA A 214 6.07 21.62 -0.81
CA ALA A 214 6.99 21.21 -1.87
C ALA A 214 7.10 22.21 -3.04
N CYS A 215 6.26 23.26 -3.08
CA CYS A 215 6.31 24.31 -4.11
C CYS A 215 7.22 25.51 -3.75
N TRP A 216 7.69 25.63 -2.50
CA TRP A 216 8.60 26.71 -2.10
C TRP A 216 9.94 26.63 -2.81
N ALA A 217 10.53 27.77 -3.18
CA ALA A 217 11.92 27.78 -3.63
C ALA A 217 12.87 27.47 -2.45
N PRO A 218 14.03 26.84 -2.70
CA PRO A 218 15.04 26.60 -1.65
C PRO A 218 15.43 27.86 -0.88
N GLU A 219 15.58 28.99 -1.58
CA GLU A 219 15.94 30.28 -0.99
C GLU A 219 14.84 30.81 -0.08
N GLU A 220 13.57 30.61 -0.43
CA GLU A 220 12.42 31.01 0.40
C GLU A 220 12.38 30.19 1.69
N LEU A 221 12.62 28.87 1.62
CA LEU A 221 12.69 28.00 2.79
C LEU A 221 13.85 28.37 3.73
N LEU A 222 15.02 28.68 3.18
CA LEU A 222 16.18 29.10 3.97
C LEU A 222 15.95 30.42 4.69
N CYS A 223 15.20 31.33 4.08
CA CYS A 223 14.91 32.67 4.62
C CYS A 223 13.74 32.72 5.60
N MET A 224 13.12 31.57 5.92
CA MET A 224 12.09 31.44 6.95
C MET A 224 12.57 32.00 8.29
N GLU A 225 11.67 32.58 9.09
CA GLU A 225 12.02 33.01 10.46
C GLU A 225 12.30 31.79 11.35
N GLU A 226 13.23 31.93 12.30
CA GLU A 226 13.61 30.83 13.21
C GLU A 226 12.40 30.26 13.95
N ASP A 227 11.57 31.16 14.44
CA ASP A 227 10.35 30.90 15.17
C ASP A 227 9.29 30.14 14.34
N ALA A 228 9.22 30.44 13.04
CA ALA A 228 8.36 29.72 12.09
C ALA A 228 8.90 28.31 11.81
N PHE A 229 10.23 28.16 11.69
CA PHE A 229 10.86 26.86 11.51
C PHE A 229 10.63 25.95 12.73
N ILE A 230 10.93 26.43 13.94
CA ILE A 230 10.78 25.63 15.18
C ILE A 230 9.35 25.09 15.34
N ARG A 231 8.34 25.92 15.05
CA ARG A 231 6.94 25.53 15.20
C ARG A 231 6.45 24.53 14.15
N ASN A 232 7.14 24.39 13.02
CA ASN A 232 6.64 23.63 11.88
C ASN A 232 7.61 22.58 11.31
N VAL A 233 8.79 22.38 11.91
CA VAL A 233 9.80 21.44 11.40
C VAL A 233 9.25 20.01 11.25
N GLU A 234 8.40 19.55 12.17
CA GLU A 234 7.76 18.22 12.05
C GLU A 234 6.81 18.13 10.85
N LEU A 235 6.05 19.19 10.58
CA LEU A 235 5.16 19.26 9.42
C LEU A 235 5.98 19.26 8.13
N LEU A 236 7.03 20.08 8.07
CA LEU A 236 7.97 20.12 6.94
C LEU A 236 8.66 18.76 6.75
N GLY A 237 9.08 18.11 7.83
CA GLY A 237 9.68 16.78 7.81
C GLY A 237 8.75 15.67 7.33
N ALA A 238 7.42 15.91 7.31
CA ALA A 238 6.43 14.96 6.79
C ALA A 238 6.09 15.17 5.29
N VAL A 239 6.52 16.28 4.68
CA VAL A 239 6.30 16.62 3.26
C VAL A 239 7.11 15.67 2.39
N ARG A 240 6.45 14.85 1.57
CA ARG A 240 7.11 13.85 0.71
C ARG A 240 7.58 14.44 -0.61
N GLY A 241 7.00 15.57 -1.02
CA GLY A 241 7.25 16.18 -2.33
C GLY A 241 8.56 16.97 -2.44
N PHE A 242 9.33 17.14 -1.35
CA PHE A 242 10.55 17.94 -1.39
C PHE A 242 11.63 17.36 -2.30
N SER A 243 12.25 18.24 -3.07
CA SER A 243 13.45 17.97 -3.87
C SER A 243 14.72 18.07 -3.03
N GLN A 244 15.83 17.48 -3.50
CA GLN A 244 17.11 17.54 -2.79
C GLN A 244 17.55 18.98 -2.46
N PRO A 245 17.48 19.98 -3.37
CA PRO A 245 17.82 21.36 -3.02
C PRO A 245 16.96 21.95 -1.89
N GLN A 246 15.68 21.60 -1.83
CA GLN A 246 14.78 22.05 -0.75
C GLN A 246 15.12 21.38 0.58
N LEU A 247 15.41 20.07 0.59
CA LEU A 247 15.87 19.37 1.80
C LEU A 247 17.19 19.95 2.31
N MET A 248 18.12 20.28 1.41
CA MET A 248 19.37 20.96 1.77
C MET A 248 19.10 22.33 2.41
N ALA A 249 18.23 23.15 1.82
CA ALA A 249 17.87 24.45 2.39
C ALA A 249 17.23 24.33 3.79
N LEU A 250 16.35 23.35 3.99
CA LEU A 250 15.75 23.07 5.29
C LEU A 250 16.77 22.56 6.31
N LYS A 251 17.73 21.73 5.88
CA LYS A 251 18.85 21.30 6.73
C LYS A 251 19.72 22.47 7.14
N GLU A 252 20.08 23.36 6.22
CA GLU A 252 20.83 24.57 6.59
C GLU A 252 20.04 25.51 7.49
N LYS A 253 18.71 25.56 7.32
CA LYS A 253 17.85 26.28 8.26
C LYS A 253 17.89 25.66 9.65
N ALA A 254 17.87 24.33 9.76
CA ALA A 254 18.03 23.64 11.04
C ALA A 254 19.38 23.99 11.70
N VAL A 255 20.47 24.03 10.93
CA VAL A 255 21.79 24.45 11.44
C VAL A 255 21.80 25.90 11.92
N GLN A 256 21.12 26.81 11.22
CA GLN A 256 21.02 28.21 11.67
C GLN A 256 20.28 28.35 13.01
N VAL A 257 19.26 27.52 13.25
CA VAL A 257 18.38 27.62 14.42
C VAL A 257 18.88 26.83 15.62
N TRP A 258 19.47 25.66 15.38
CA TRP A 258 19.90 24.71 16.42
C TRP A 258 21.42 24.59 16.55
N ASP A 259 22.17 25.43 15.84
CA ASP A 259 23.63 25.34 15.69
C ASP A 259 24.05 24.05 14.95
N MET A 260 25.34 23.74 14.96
CA MET A 260 25.92 22.56 14.31
C MET A 260 25.37 21.24 14.89
N PRO A 261 25.40 20.13 14.12
CA PRO A 261 24.86 18.82 14.52
C PRO A 261 25.23 18.31 15.93
N PRO A 262 26.45 18.55 16.48
CA PRO A 262 26.78 18.14 17.86
C PRO A 262 25.90 18.76 18.95
N TYR A 263 25.23 19.88 18.67
CA TYR A 263 24.33 20.56 19.60
C TYR A 263 22.87 20.08 19.48
N TRP A 264 22.57 19.24 18.49
CA TRP A 264 21.22 18.75 18.26
C TRP A 264 20.84 17.71 19.31
N ARG A 265 19.68 17.90 19.93
CA ARG A 265 19.12 16.96 20.91
C ARG A 265 18.23 15.93 20.22
N GLU A 266 17.91 14.84 20.92
CA GLU A 266 17.04 13.77 20.39
C GLU A 266 15.76 14.29 19.72
N HIS A 267 15.03 15.20 20.37
CA HIS A 267 13.80 15.75 19.81
C HIS A 267 14.03 16.60 18.54
N HIS A 268 15.17 17.27 18.40
CA HIS A 268 15.52 17.96 17.15
C HIS A 268 15.70 16.94 16.03
N ILE A 269 16.47 15.88 16.28
CA ILE A 269 16.77 14.83 15.28
C ILE A 269 15.47 14.12 14.84
N VAL A 270 14.63 13.75 15.79
CA VAL A 270 13.33 13.11 15.52
C VAL A 270 12.42 14.02 14.70
N SER A 271 12.40 15.33 15.00
CA SER A 271 11.52 16.28 14.33
C SER A 271 11.87 16.57 12.86
N LEU A 272 13.08 16.22 12.41
CA LEU A 272 13.53 16.49 11.04
C LEU A 272 12.75 15.71 9.97
N GLY A 273 12.27 14.49 10.27
CA GLY A 273 11.64 13.62 9.29
C GLY A 273 12.48 13.45 8.01
N CYS A 274 11.91 13.74 6.85
CA CYS A 274 12.58 13.65 5.55
C CYS A 274 13.75 14.64 5.38
N ILE A 275 13.80 15.73 6.16
CA ILE A 275 14.88 16.72 6.13
C ILE A 275 16.22 16.05 6.51
N ALA A 276 16.18 15.03 7.38
CA ALA A 276 17.37 14.30 7.80
C ALA A 276 18.11 13.64 6.61
N LEU A 277 17.43 13.36 5.49
CA LEU A 277 18.04 12.79 4.29
C LEU A 277 19.08 13.71 3.62
N ALA A 278 19.06 15.02 3.93
CA ALA A 278 20.05 15.97 3.48
C ALA A 278 21.37 15.95 4.28
N LEU A 279 21.42 15.24 5.42
CA LEU A 279 22.63 15.15 6.22
C LEU A 279 23.69 14.29 5.53
N ASN A 280 24.89 14.81 5.39
CA ASN A 280 26.01 14.03 4.87
C ASN A 280 26.62 13.12 5.95
N LYS A 281 27.54 12.25 5.54
CA LYS A 281 28.22 11.31 6.44
C LYS A 281 28.84 11.99 7.68
N SER A 282 29.59 13.08 7.50
CA SER A 282 30.27 13.78 8.59
C SER A 282 29.28 14.43 9.56
N GLU A 283 28.16 14.94 9.05
CA GLU A 283 27.10 15.51 9.89
C GLU A 283 26.37 14.41 10.69
N LEU A 284 26.14 13.23 10.10
CA LEU A 284 25.54 12.09 10.80
C LEU A 284 26.45 11.53 11.91
N GLU A 285 27.76 11.46 11.68
CA GLU A 285 28.77 11.04 12.67
C GLU A 285 28.87 12.01 13.87
N GLN A 286 28.30 13.21 13.76
CA GLN A 286 28.31 14.23 14.81
C GLN A 286 27.05 14.23 15.68
N LEU A 287 26.01 13.47 15.31
CA LEU A 287 24.78 13.37 16.08
C LEU A 287 24.97 12.45 17.29
N ASP A 288 24.27 12.76 18.40
CA ASP A 288 24.09 11.80 19.49
C ASP A 288 23.00 10.79 19.12
N LEU A 289 23.42 9.57 18.76
CA LEU A 289 22.55 8.46 18.41
C LEU A 289 22.50 7.41 19.52
N SER A 290 22.75 7.76 20.79
CA SER A 290 22.72 6.81 21.91
C SER A 290 21.34 6.17 22.15
N SER A 291 20.26 6.85 21.76
CA SER A 291 18.88 6.39 21.91
C SER A 291 18.35 5.64 20.69
N ILE A 292 17.82 4.43 20.92
CA ILE A 292 17.18 3.64 19.87
C ILE A 292 15.93 4.30 19.29
N ASP A 293 15.22 5.14 20.05
CA ASP A 293 14.02 5.81 19.58
C ASP A 293 14.37 6.89 18.54
N THR A 294 15.48 7.60 18.75
CA THR A 294 16.04 8.57 17.78
C THR A 294 16.41 7.86 16.48
N VAL A 295 17.12 6.73 16.57
CA VAL A 295 17.51 5.94 15.41
C VAL A 295 16.29 5.32 14.71
N ALA A 296 15.27 4.91 15.46
CA ALA A 296 14.02 4.42 14.92
C ALA A 296 13.31 5.48 14.09
N ALA A 297 13.29 6.75 14.53
CA ALA A 297 12.75 7.86 13.73
C ALA A 297 13.52 8.07 12.42
N LEU A 298 14.86 8.01 12.45
CA LEU A 298 15.69 8.09 11.24
C LEU A 298 15.45 6.90 10.30
N SER A 299 15.31 5.69 10.86
CA SER A 299 15.13 4.46 10.08
C SER A 299 13.79 4.39 9.31
N GLN A 300 12.81 5.22 9.67
CA GLN A 300 11.54 5.33 8.95
C GLN A 300 11.71 5.98 7.57
N GLN A 301 12.82 6.72 7.35
CA GLN A 301 13.11 7.31 6.06
C GLN A 301 13.68 6.26 5.10
N THR A 302 13.15 6.18 3.88
CA THR A 302 13.55 5.17 2.88
C THR A 302 14.60 5.69 1.88
N GLY A 303 15.06 6.93 2.03
CA GLY A 303 15.94 7.62 1.06
C GLY A 303 17.43 7.60 1.41
N TRP A 304 17.85 6.87 2.44
CA TRP A 304 19.25 6.84 2.86
C TRP A 304 20.14 6.17 1.82
N SER A 305 21.29 6.78 1.52
CA SER A 305 22.37 6.10 0.80
C SER A 305 23.00 5.01 1.68
N PRO A 306 23.66 3.99 1.09
CA PRO A 306 24.36 2.97 1.86
C PRO A 306 25.40 3.54 2.84
N GLU A 307 26.08 4.63 2.47
CA GLU A 307 27.06 5.29 3.33
C GLU A 307 26.41 6.00 4.52
N GLN A 308 25.29 6.70 4.30
CA GLN A 308 24.52 7.33 5.39
C GLN A 308 23.93 6.27 6.33
N ALA A 309 23.31 5.22 5.78
CA ALA A 309 22.75 4.12 6.57
C ALA A 309 23.82 3.44 7.44
N LYS A 310 25.03 3.25 6.90
CA LYS A 310 26.18 2.75 7.67
C LYS A 310 26.60 3.72 8.77
N SER A 311 26.61 5.03 8.49
CA SER A 311 26.98 6.05 9.48
C SER A 311 25.99 6.08 10.65
N ILE A 312 24.69 5.96 10.38
CA ILE A 312 23.65 5.87 11.43
C ILE A 312 23.84 4.60 12.28
N LEU A 313 24.06 3.45 11.64
CA LEU A 313 24.30 2.19 12.35
C LEU A 313 25.55 2.28 13.23
N GLN A 314 26.66 2.82 12.71
CA GLN A 314 27.91 2.95 13.45
C GLN A 314 27.78 3.95 14.61
N GLY A 315 27.19 5.13 14.36
CA GLY A 315 26.93 6.13 15.40
C GLY A 315 26.09 5.56 16.54
N PHE A 316 25.01 4.83 16.24
CA PHE A 316 24.23 4.16 17.28
C PHE A 316 25.08 3.23 18.16
N LEU A 317 25.90 2.37 17.54
CA LEU A 317 26.72 1.41 18.28
C LEU A 317 27.80 2.09 19.13
N GLU A 318 28.41 3.15 18.61
CA GLU A 318 29.46 3.92 19.28
C GLU A 318 28.89 4.73 20.46
N ASP A 319 27.83 5.51 20.23
CA ASP A 319 27.25 6.41 21.23
C ASP A 319 26.53 5.66 22.36
N SER A 320 25.89 4.53 22.04
CA SER A 320 25.25 3.66 23.04
C SER A 320 26.23 2.70 23.73
N ALA A 321 27.48 2.64 23.26
CA ALA A 321 28.48 1.65 23.65
C ALA A 321 28.04 0.17 23.51
N TYR A 322 27.08 -0.12 22.63
CA TYR A 322 26.66 -1.48 22.31
C TYR A 322 27.56 -2.12 21.26
N ARG A 323 27.84 -3.42 21.43
CA ARG A 323 28.35 -4.26 20.33
C ARG A 323 27.17 -4.99 19.69
N ILE A 324 27.35 -5.47 18.46
CA ILE A 324 26.29 -6.21 17.73
C ILE A 324 25.72 -7.38 18.55
N GLN A 325 26.57 -8.10 19.28
CA GLN A 325 26.19 -9.23 20.14
C GLN A 325 25.34 -8.84 21.35
N ASP A 326 25.36 -7.56 21.76
CA ASP A 326 24.61 -7.03 22.89
C ASP A 326 23.22 -6.52 22.49
N LEU A 327 22.99 -6.34 21.19
CA LEU A 327 21.72 -5.85 20.64
C LEU A 327 20.55 -6.77 21.01
N LYS A 328 19.46 -6.16 21.47
CA LYS A 328 18.19 -6.82 21.78
C LYS A 328 17.26 -6.77 20.59
N SER A 329 16.23 -7.61 20.62
CA SER A 329 15.17 -7.64 19.60
C SER A 329 14.58 -6.26 19.29
N PHE A 330 14.31 -5.41 20.29
CA PHE A 330 13.80 -4.06 20.06
C PHE A 330 14.85 -3.12 19.44
N HIS A 331 16.15 -3.31 19.70
CA HIS A 331 17.22 -2.59 18.97
C HIS A 331 17.21 -2.98 17.49
N LEU A 332 17.09 -4.27 17.17
CA LEU A 332 17.03 -4.73 15.77
C LEU A 332 15.80 -4.18 15.04
N VAL A 333 14.65 -4.14 15.72
CA VAL A 333 13.43 -3.54 15.14
C VAL A 333 13.60 -2.03 14.94
N GLY A 334 14.16 -1.31 15.91
CA GLY A 334 14.37 0.14 15.83
C GLY A 334 15.44 0.55 14.81
N LEU A 335 16.48 -0.28 14.59
CA LEU A 335 17.47 -0.02 13.54
C LEU A 335 16.84 -0.07 12.14
N GLY A 336 15.80 -0.88 11.94
CA GLY A 336 15.01 -0.87 10.70
C GLY A 336 15.87 -1.02 9.45
N ALA A 337 15.68 -0.12 8.46
CA ALA A 337 16.40 -0.15 7.19
C ALA A 337 17.93 0.00 7.32
N THR A 338 18.44 0.56 8.43
CA THR A 338 19.89 0.67 8.65
C THR A 338 20.57 -0.70 8.83
N LEU A 339 19.81 -1.74 9.21
CA LEU A 339 20.29 -3.12 9.21
C LEU A 339 20.76 -3.59 7.82
N CYS A 340 20.24 -2.98 6.74
CA CYS A 340 20.69 -3.28 5.39
C CYS A 340 22.13 -2.82 5.10
N ALA A 341 22.73 -2.00 5.97
CA ALA A 341 24.13 -1.58 5.85
C ALA A 341 25.11 -2.50 6.60
N MET A 342 24.62 -3.52 7.31
CA MET A 342 25.48 -4.47 8.03
C MET A 342 26.30 -5.34 7.08
N SER A 343 27.55 -5.57 7.47
CA SER A 343 28.44 -6.54 6.83
C SER A 343 28.12 -7.98 7.23
N VAL A 344 28.68 -8.91 6.46
CA VAL A 344 28.63 -10.36 6.71
C VAL A 344 29.05 -10.70 8.15
N THR A 345 30.14 -10.10 8.61
CA THR A 345 30.68 -10.37 9.96
C THR A 345 29.74 -9.84 11.03
N GLU A 346 29.14 -8.67 10.85
CA GLU A 346 28.21 -8.09 11.82
C GLU A 346 26.92 -8.91 11.92
N ILE A 347 26.31 -9.30 10.79
CA ILE A 347 25.07 -10.11 10.79
C ILE A 347 25.29 -11.45 11.51
N SER A 348 26.48 -12.05 11.35
CA SER A 348 26.82 -13.30 12.03
C SER A 348 26.84 -13.17 13.56
N LEU A 349 27.19 -12.00 14.09
CA LEU A 349 27.31 -11.72 15.53
C LEU A 349 25.97 -11.46 16.23
N ILE A 350 24.89 -11.21 15.48
CA ILE A 350 23.56 -10.97 16.07
C ILE A 350 23.17 -12.17 16.93
N LYS A 351 22.70 -11.96 18.16
CA LYS A 351 22.34 -13.08 19.04
C LYS A 351 21.14 -13.87 18.49
N ILE A 352 21.24 -15.20 18.44
CA ILE A 352 20.22 -16.10 17.88
C ILE A 352 18.83 -15.86 18.52
N SER A 353 18.77 -15.72 19.85
CA SER A 353 17.52 -15.49 20.57
C SER A 353 16.84 -14.17 20.18
N GLU A 354 17.65 -13.13 19.92
CA GLU A 354 17.16 -11.80 19.58
C GLU A 354 16.73 -11.74 18.11
N PHE A 355 17.52 -12.35 17.22
CA PHE A 355 17.17 -12.50 15.80
C PHE A 355 15.85 -13.25 15.64
N ARG A 356 15.65 -14.36 16.36
CA ARG A 356 14.39 -15.14 16.30
C ARG A 356 13.15 -14.29 16.61
N VAL A 357 13.24 -13.36 17.56
CA VAL A 357 12.12 -12.48 17.92
C VAL A 357 11.92 -11.37 16.88
N ALA A 358 13.00 -10.85 16.29
CA ALA A 358 12.94 -9.74 15.34
C ALA A 358 12.76 -10.17 13.87
N VAL A 359 12.91 -11.46 13.55
CA VAL A 359 13.02 -11.95 12.16
C VAL A 359 11.85 -11.51 11.28
N ALA A 360 10.62 -11.50 11.80
CA ALA A 360 9.45 -11.08 11.05
C ALA A 360 9.49 -9.60 10.64
N ARG A 361 10.13 -8.74 11.44
CA ARG A 361 10.36 -7.33 11.11
C ARG A 361 11.53 -7.16 10.15
N ILE A 362 12.63 -7.88 10.37
CA ILE A 362 13.77 -7.89 9.44
C ILE A 362 13.34 -8.39 8.06
N GLY A 363 12.44 -9.37 8.00
CA GLY A 363 11.81 -9.90 6.79
C GLY A 363 10.89 -8.95 6.05
N THR A 364 10.71 -7.71 6.53
CA THR A 364 10.01 -6.64 5.78
C THR A 364 10.98 -5.70 5.07
N LEU A 365 12.28 -5.79 5.36
CA LEU A 365 13.30 -4.88 4.84
C LEU A 365 13.64 -5.24 3.39
N LEU A 366 13.77 -4.21 2.54
CA LEU A 366 14.15 -4.33 1.14
C LEU A 366 15.66 -4.12 0.98
N CYS A 367 16.46 -4.99 1.61
CA CYS A 367 17.91 -4.93 1.48
C CYS A 367 18.39 -5.49 0.13
N ASP A 368 19.63 -5.19 -0.23
CA ASP A 368 20.29 -5.84 -1.35
C ASP A 368 20.36 -7.36 -1.16
N THR A 369 20.31 -8.11 -2.26
CA THR A 369 20.29 -9.58 -2.23
C THR A 369 21.46 -10.19 -1.45
N HIS A 370 22.65 -9.58 -1.52
CA HIS A 370 23.81 -10.07 -0.78
C HIS A 370 23.61 -9.99 0.74
N VAL A 371 22.96 -8.92 1.23
CA VAL A 371 22.62 -8.76 2.65
C VAL A 371 21.49 -9.71 3.04
N LEU A 372 20.47 -9.86 2.19
CA LEU A 372 19.39 -10.83 2.41
C LEU A 372 19.93 -12.26 2.51
N ALA A 373 20.96 -12.62 1.73
CA ALA A 373 21.63 -13.92 1.81
C ALA A 373 22.34 -14.14 3.16
N GLU A 374 22.90 -13.09 3.77
CA GLU A 374 23.49 -13.20 5.11
C GLU A 374 22.43 -13.34 6.20
N PHE A 375 21.32 -12.60 6.10
CA PHE A 375 20.18 -12.83 6.99
C PHE A 375 19.57 -14.22 6.80
N LYS A 376 19.58 -14.76 5.57
CA LYS A 376 19.18 -16.15 5.27
C LYS A 376 20.09 -17.14 5.99
N ARG A 377 21.42 -16.96 5.94
CA ARG A 377 22.37 -17.80 6.69
C ARG A 377 22.12 -17.71 8.20
N LYS A 378 21.77 -16.53 8.71
CA LYS A 378 21.41 -16.37 10.12
C LYS A 378 20.12 -17.14 10.46
N ALA A 379 19.12 -17.07 9.59
CA ALA A 379 17.88 -17.83 9.71
C ALA A 379 18.11 -19.34 9.68
N GLU A 380 19.03 -19.83 8.85
CA GLU A 380 19.41 -21.23 8.78
C GLU A 380 19.98 -21.74 10.12
N ILE A 381 20.80 -20.93 10.80
CA ILE A 381 21.26 -21.23 12.17
C ILE A 381 20.10 -21.30 13.17
N VAL A 382 19.04 -20.50 12.98
CA VAL A 382 17.92 -20.35 13.93
C VAL A 382 16.83 -21.39 13.72
N PHE A 383 16.54 -21.74 12.45
CA PHE A 383 15.40 -22.55 12.02
C PHE A 383 15.81 -23.87 11.35
N GLY A 384 17.11 -24.12 11.16
CA GLY A 384 17.65 -25.30 10.50
C GLY A 384 17.75 -25.14 8.98
N ASP A 385 18.00 -26.27 8.31
CA ASP A 385 18.23 -26.33 6.86
C ASP A 385 17.04 -25.75 6.05
N PRO A 386 17.29 -24.92 5.01
CA PRO A 386 16.23 -24.30 4.23
C PRO A 386 15.27 -25.27 3.55
N THR A 387 15.71 -26.49 3.23
CA THR A 387 14.86 -27.53 2.65
C THR A 387 13.83 -28.09 3.62
N GLN A 388 14.02 -27.86 4.93
CA GLN A 388 13.15 -28.34 6.00
C GLN A 388 12.27 -27.22 6.59
N TRP A 389 12.33 -26.00 6.05
CA TRP A 389 11.51 -24.90 6.53
C TRP A 389 10.02 -25.14 6.29
N SER A 390 9.22 -24.91 7.33
CA SER A 390 7.77 -24.98 7.22
C SER A 390 7.20 -23.74 6.52
N SER A 391 5.92 -23.82 6.14
CA SER A 391 5.15 -22.68 5.65
C SER A 391 5.17 -21.48 6.60
N SER A 392 5.11 -21.72 7.91
CA SER A 392 5.14 -20.65 8.92
C SER A 392 6.49 -19.95 8.97
N VAL A 393 7.59 -20.71 8.95
CA VAL A 393 8.95 -20.14 8.92
C VAL A 393 9.14 -19.31 7.66
N LEU A 394 8.73 -19.82 6.50
CA LEU A 394 8.86 -19.10 5.24
C LEU A 394 8.07 -17.78 5.21
N GLN A 395 6.88 -17.76 5.81
CA GLN A 395 6.09 -16.54 5.98
C GLN A 395 6.73 -15.54 6.92
N GLU A 396 7.32 -16.01 8.03
CA GLU A 396 8.04 -15.16 8.98
C GLU A 396 9.32 -14.56 8.38
N LEU A 397 10.02 -15.28 7.50
CA LEU A 397 11.25 -14.78 6.86
C LEU A 397 11.00 -13.63 5.88
N GLY A 398 9.83 -13.61 5.23
CA GLY A 398 9.49 -12.56 4.26
C GLY A 398 10.58 -12.38 3.21
N THR A 399 11.07 -11.14 3.03
CA THR A 399 12.11 -10.79 2.04
C THR A 399 13.43 -11.52 2.25
N ILE A 400 13.75 -12.00 3.45
CA ILE A 400 14.96 -12.80 3.71
C ILE A 400 14.98 -14.07 2.84
N ALA A 401 13.81 -14.62 2.50
CA ALA A 401 13.70 -15.78 1.62
C ALA A 401 14.24 -15.52 0.20
N ALA A 402 14.37 -14.26 -0.22
CA ALA A 402 15.02 -13.91 -1.47
C ALA A 402 16.55 -14.13 -1.45
N GLY A 403 17.14 -14.36 -0.28
CA GLY A 403 18.53 -14.75 -0.09
C GLY A 403 18.80 -16.25 -0.27
N LEU A 404 17.79 -17.06 -0.63
CA LEU A 404 17.96 -18.47 -0.99
C LEU A 404 18.82 -18.61 -2.24
N THR A 405 19.71 -19.61 -2.21
CA THR A 405 20.51 -19.99 -3.38
C THR A 405 19.65 -20.71 -4.43
N LYS A 406 20.16 -20.81 -5.67
CA LYS A 406 19.47 -21.55 -6.74
C LYS A 406 19.29 -23.04 -6.38
N GLU A 407 20.26 -23.64 -5.69
CA GLU A 407 20.20 -25.04 -5.25
C GLU A 407 19.10 -25.24 -4.21
N GLU A 408 19.06 -24.39 -3.18
CA GLU A 408 18.03 -24.45 -2.12
C GLU A 408 16.63 -24.22 -2.71
N LEU A 409 16.49 -23.22 -3.58
CA LEU A 409 15.20 -22.89 -4.19
C LEU A 409 14.66 -24.02 -5.07
N ARG A 410 15.53 -24.71 -5.82
CA ARG A 410 15.15 -25.89 -6.63
C ARG A 410 14.72 -27.08 -5.79
N MET A 411 15.30 -27.26 -4.60
CA MET A 411 14.97 -28.36 -3.70
C MET A 411 13.69 -28.10 -2.88
N LEU A 412 13.26 -26.84 -2.79
CA LEU A 412 12.09 -26.46 -2.01
C LEU A 412 10.80 -27.08 -2.58
N ASP A 413 9.96 -27.66 -1.73
CA ASP A 413 8.70 -28.25 -2.17
C ASP A 413 7.82 -27.19 -2.85
N LYS A 414 7.20 -27.55 -3.98
CA LYS A 414 6.23 -26.70 -4.69
C LYS A 414 5.08 -26.26 -3.77
N ASP A 415 4.71 -27.08 -2.79
CA ASP A 415 3.62 -26.78 -1.86
C ASP A 415 3.97 -25.63 -0.90
N LEU A 416 5.25 -25.23 -0.81
CA LEU A 416 5.71 -24.06 -0.07
C LEU A 416 5.66 -22.75 -0.87
N MET A 417 5.52 -22.81 -2.20
CA MET A 417 5.50 -21.64 -3.09
C MET A 417 4.42 -20.58 -2.76
N PRO A 418 3.19 -20.95 -2.32
CA PRO A 418 2.19 -19.97 -1.87
C PRO A 418 2.59 -19.18 -0.61
N TYR A 419 3.54 -19.69 0.17
CA TYR A 419 3.88 -19.16 1.49
C TYR A 419 5.04 -18.16 1.46
N PHE A 420 5.70 -17.98 0.31
CA PHE A 420 6.52 -16.80 0.08
C PHE A 420 5.65 -15.54 0.19
N GLN A 421 6.24 -14.46 0.69
CA GLN A 421 5.60 -13.15 0.61
C GLN A 421 5.77 -12.57 -0.81
N PRO A 422 4.79 -11.82 -1.33
CA PRO A 422 4.90 -11.14 -2.63
C PRO A 422 6.15 -10.26 -2.75
N SER A 423 6.55 -9.58 -1.66
CA SER A 423 7.78 -8.79 -1.58
C SER A 423 9.04 -9.64 -1.80
N ALA A 424 9.10 -10.83 -1.21
CA ALA A 424 10.21 -11.77 -1.38
C ALA A 424 10.34 -12.24 -2.83
N ILE A 425 9.21 -12.52 -3.49
CA ILE A 425 9.20 -12.87 -4.91
C ILE A 425 9.78 -11.75 -5.76
N ARG A 426 9.40 -10.50 -5.50
CA ARG A 426 9.95 -9.33 -6.19
C ARG A 426 11.46 -9.15 -5.95
N CYS A 427 11.95 -9.51 -4.76
CA CYS A 427 13.34 -9.39 -4.37
C CYS A 427 14.25 -10.53 -4.86
N LEU A 428 13.69 -11.66 -5.32
CA LEU A 428 14.49 -12.74 -5.89
C LEU A 428 15.21 -12.26 -7.16
N PRO A 429 16.54 -12.44 -7.27
CA PRO A 429 17.27 -12.10 -8.49
C PRO A 429 16.71 -12.85 -9.70
N ASP A 430 16.71 -12.21 -10.86
CA ASP A 430 16.16 -12.77 -12.10
C ASP A 430 16.81 -14.14 -12.43
N GLU A 431 18.13 -14.25 -12.21
CA GLU A 431 18.92 -15.46 -12.45
C GLU A 431 18.61 -16.60 -11.47
N ILE A 432 18.10 -16.29 -10.29
CA ILE A 432 17.69 -17.27 -9.29
C ILE A 432 16.22 -17.65 -9.51
N PHE A 433 15.36 -16.67 -9.78
CA PHE A 433 13.94 -16.88 -10.02
C PHE A 433 13.67 -17.80 -11.22
N LYS A 434 14.44 -17.65 -12.30
CA LYS A 434 14.31 -18.51 -13.50
C LYS A 434 14.62 -19.99 -13.23
N GLU A 435 15.23 -20.32 -12.10
CA GLU A 435 15.60 -21.69 -11.74
C GLU A 435 14.44 -22.48 -11.11
N LEU A 436 13.33 -21.81 -10.77
CA LEU A 436 12.11 -22.46 -10.32
C LEU A 436 11.55 -23.39 -11.41
N SER A 437 11.15 -24.60 -11.03
CA SER A 437 10.53 -25.52 -11.97
C SER A 437 9.17 -25.00 -12.46
N PRO A 438 8.67 -25.45 -13.63
CA PRO A 438 7.30 -25.15 -14.05
C PRO A 438 6.25 -25.49 -12.98
N GLU A 439 6.44 -26.58 -12.24
CA GLU A 439 5.56 -27.01 -11.15
C GLU A 439 5.60 -26.05 -9.96
N GLN A 440 6.79 -25.60 -9.56
CA GLN A 440 6.94 -24.60 -8.50
C GLN A 440 6.29 -23.26 -8.91
N ILE A 441 6.55 -22.79 -10.14
CA ILE A 441 5.93 -21.56 -10.65
C ILE A 441 4.40 -21.69 -10.71
N ALA A 442 3.87 -22.84 -11.14
CA ALA A 442 2.43 -23.08 -11.14
C ALA A 442 1.81 -23.07 -9.73
N ALA A 443 2.61 -23.38 -8.70
CA ALA A 443 2.20 -23.43 -7.31
C ALA A 443 2.36 -22.10 -6.56
N LEU A 444 2.97 -21.05 -7.13
CA LEU A 444 3.11 -19.72 -6.49
C LEU A 444 1.78 -19.16 -5.96
N GLY A 445 0.67 -19.51 -6.59
CA GLY A 445 -0.63 -18.90 -6.31
C GLY A 445 -0.72 -17.47 -6.87
N PRO A 446 -1.92 -16.88 -6.88
CA PRO A 446 -2.17 -15.61 -7.57
C PRO A 446 -1.41 -14.43 -6.92
N GLY A 447 -1.29 -14.46 -5.58
CA GLY A 447 -0.46 -13.57 -4.74
C GLY A 447 0.90 -13.28 -5.34
N ASN A 448 1.70 -14.33 -5.28
CA ASN A 448 3.10 -14.33 -5.63
C ASN A 448 3.31 -14.24 -7.14
N ALA A 449 2.45 -14.90 -7.94
CA ALA A 449 2.53 -14.85 -9.40
C ALA A 449 2.35 -13.43 -9.97
N ALA A 450 1.57 -12.57 -9.31
CA ALA A 450 1.40 -11.19 -9.74
C ALA A 450 2.56 -10.28 -9.34
N ALA A 451 3.23 -10.59 -8.23
CA ALA A 451 4.42 -9.87 -7.79
C ALA A 451 5.67 -10.14 -8.65
N VAL A 452 5.63 -11.18 -9.50
CA VAL A 452 6.71 -11.48 -10.46
C VAL A 452 6.92 -10.30 -11.40
N THR A 453 8.14 -9.77 -11.39
CA THR A 453 8.51 -8.55 -12.11
C THR A 453 8.59 -8.79 -13.62
N THR A 454 8.54 -7.71 -14.40
CA THR A 454 8.75 -7.77 -15.85
C THR A 454 10.13 -8.33 -16.21
N ALA A 455 11.16 -8.04 -15.41
CA ALA A 455 12.52 -8.52 -15.62
C ALA A 455 12.61 -10.05 -15.41
N GLN A 456 12.09 -10.54 -14.28
CA GLN A 456 11.97 -11.97 -13.98
C GLN A 456 11.20 -12.71 -15.08
N ARG A 457 10.05 -12.18 -15.53
CA ARG A 457 9.23 -12.79 -16.61
C ARG A 457 10.00 -12.97 -17.91
N ARG A 458 10.90 -12.04 -18.26
CA ARG A 458 11.68 -12.11 -19.51
C ARG A 458 12.69 -13.26 -19.53
N GLN A 459 13.10 -13.75 -18.36
CA GLN A 459 14.07 -14.85 -18.23
C GLN A 459 13.41 -16.24 -18.24
N LEU A 460 12.08 -16.32 -18.20
CA LEU A 460 11.36 -17.59 -18.11
C LEU A 460 11.24 -18.28 -19.48
N SER A 461 11.34 -19.61 -19.45
CA SER A 461 11.00 -20.46 -20.60
C SER A 461 9.50 -20.42 -20.92
N VAL A 462 9.14 -20.89 -22.12
CA VAL A 462 7.73 -20.99 -22.55
C VAL A 462 6.88 -21.82 -21.57
N LEU A 463 7.41 -22.92 -21.03
CA LEU A 463 6.70 -23.77 -20.07
C LEU A 463 6.51 -23.08 -18.72
N GLN A 464 7.52 -22.34 -18.26
CA GLN A 464 7.44 -21.54 -17.04
C GLN A 464 6.47 -20.37 -17.19
N LEU A 465 6.46 -19.68 -18.34
CA LEU A 465 5.48 -18.63 -18.64
C LEU A 465 4.04 -19.16 -18.65
N GLN A 466 3.81 -20.33 -19.25
CA GLN A 466 2.50 -20.99 -19.18
C GLN A 466 2.11 -21.34 -17.74
N SER A 467 3.07 -21.82 -16.95
CA SER A 467 2.85 -22.15 -15.54
C SER A 467 2.56 -20.91 -14.70
N LEU A 468 3.25 -19.81 -14.97
CA LEU A 468 3.00 -18.51 -14.36
C LEU A 468 1.60 -18.01 -14.70
N GLN A 469 1.17 -18.15 -15.96
CA GLN A 469 -0.20 -17.84 -16.34
C GLN A 469 -1.20 -18.73 -15.61
N ARG A 470 -0.91 -20.02 -15.37
CA ARG A 470 -1.79 -20.88 -14.56
C ARG A 470 -1.86 -20.44 -13.09
N ALA A 471 -0.74 -20.02 -12.51
CA ALA A 471 -0.69 -19.54 -11.13
C ALA A 471 -1.48 -18.24 -10.97
N LEU A 472 -1.30 -17.30 -11.92
CA LEU A 472 -2.12 -16.10 -12.08
C LEU A 472 -3.60 -16.48 -12.21
N ASP A 473 -3.91 -17.47 -13.06
CA ASP A 473 -5.25 -18.00 -13.33
C ASP A 473 -5.89 -18.76 -12.16
N GLY A 474 -5.16 -19.10 -11.09
CA GLY A 474 -5.67 -19.79 -9.91
C GLY A 474 -6.20 -21.19 -10.23
N ALA A 475 -5.44 -22.23 -9.90
CA ALA A 475 -5.83 -23.59 -10.24
C ALA A 475 -7.01 -24.12 -9.39
N LYS A 476 -8.03 -24.69 -10.06
CA LYS A 476 -8.85 -25.77 -9.49
C LYS A 476 -8.25 -27.11 -9.87
N THR A 477 -7.87 -27.90 -8.87
CA THR A 477 -7.68 -29.35 -8.99
C THR A 477 -8.97 -29.93 -9.59
N ARG A 478 -8.86 -30.55 -10.77
CA ARG A 478 -9.99 -31.26 -11.39
C ARG A 478 -10.26 -32.52 -10.56
N SER A 479 -11.26 -32.51 -9.67
CA SER A 479 -11.72 -33.70 -8.94
C SER A 479 -13.13 -34.17 -9.36
N TRP A 480 -13.60 -33.82 -10.55
CA TRP A 480 -14.97 -34.14 -11.01
C TRP A 480 -15.01 -34.98 -12.30
N LEU A 481 -14.00 -35.82 -12.52
CA LEU A 481 -14.01 -36.82 -13.58
C LEU A 481 -13.43 -38.12 -13.01
N ASP A 482 -14.10 -38.69 -12.03
CA ASP A 482 -14.01 -40.12 -11.67
C ASP A 482 -15.25 -40.51 -10.86
N THR A 483 -16.42 -40.39 -11.50
CA THR A 483 -17.61 -41.13 -11.09
C THR A 483 -18.11 -41.87 -12.32
N PRO A 484 -18.08 -43.22 -12.35
CA PRO A 484 -18.72 -43.98 -13.42
C PRO A 484 -20.23 -43.67 -13.41
N PRO A 485 -20.90 -43.64 -14.57
CA PRO A 485 -22.33 -43.37 -14.62
C PRO A 485 -23.09 -44.52 -13.94
N SER A 486 -23.60 -44.26 -12.74
CA SER A 486 -24.57 -45.14 -12.08
C SER A 486 -25.85 -45.12 -12.90
N ALA A 487 -26.27 -46.31 -13.34
CA ALA A 487 -27.49 -46.54 -14.09
C ALA A 487 -28.72 -46.04 -13.31
N SER A 488 -29.57 -45.29 -13.99
CA SER A 488 -30.91 -44.90 -13.54
C SER A 488 -31.80 -46.14 -13.36
N PRO A 489 -32.58 -46.29 -12.28
CA PRO A 489 -33.58 -47.33 -12.21
C PRO A 489 -34.85 -46.90 -12.95
N THR A 490 -35.28 -47.77 -13.85
CA THR A 490 -36.49 -47.74 -14.66
C THR A 490 -37.75 -47.68 -13.79
N ARG A 491 -38.72 -46.84 -14.18
CA ARG A 491 -40.08 -46.78 -13.61
C ARG A 491 -40.85 -48.08 -13.88
N THR A 492 -41.57 -48.55 -12.87
CA THR A 492 -42.78 -49.40 -13.03
C THR A 492 -43.85 -48.94 -12.01
N PRO A 493 -45.15 -49.06 -12.32
CA PRO A 493 -46.21 -48.21 -11.77
C PRO A 493 -46.88 -48.77 -10.51
N ALA A 494 -47.28 -47.86 -9.61
CA ALA A 494 -48.00 -48.19 -8.38
C ALA A 494 -49.51 -48.33 -8.61
N SER A 495 -50.09 -49.41 -8.07
CA SER A 495 -51.53 -49.59 -7.92
C SER A 495 -52.03 -49.09 -6.55
N ARG A 496 -53.10 -48.28 -6.62
CA ARG A 496 -54.24 -48.10 -5.68
C ARG A 496 -54.00 -47.99 -4.15
N ALA A 497 -54.52 -46.87 -3.62
CA ALA A 497 -54.82 -46.45 -2.23
C ALA A 497 -55.79 -47.42 -1.47
N PRO A 498 -56.20 -47.22 -0.17
CA PRO A 498 -56.22 -45.94 0.58
C PRO A 498 -56.04 -45.92 2.14
N ALA A 499 -55.90 -44.67 2.62
CA ALA A 499 -56.35 -43.99 3.86
C ALA A 499 -56.48 -44.69 5.23
N GLY A 500 -55.93 -44.04 6.27
CA GLY A 500 -56.30 -44.22 7.69
C GLY A 500 -55.38 -43.46 8.65
N ALA A 501 -55.95 -42.72 9.60
CA ALA A 501 -55.36 -41.63 10.39
C ALA A 501 -54.72 -42.04 11.74
N SER A 502 -54.05 -41.04 12.38
CA SER A 502 -53.98 -40.74 13.84
C SER A 502 -52.65 -40.96 14.59
N ILE A 503 -52.18 -39.86 15.20
CA ILE A 503 -51.23 -39.63 16.32
C ILE A 503 -51.73 -40.40 17.59
N PRO A 504 -50.92 -40.87 18.59
CA PRO A 504 -50.17 -39.99 19.50
C PRO A 504 -48.90 -40.48 20.24
N ARG A 505 -48.32 -39.47 20.93
CA ARG A 505 -47.18 -39.35 21.86
C ARG A 505 -46.96 -40.45 22.92
N GLY A 506 -45.68 -40.61 23.31
CA GLY A 506 -45.20 -41.00 24.66
C GLY A 506 -43.66 -41.13 24.65
N LEU A 507 -42.89 -40.20 25.23
CA LEU A 507 -42.41 -40.14 26.63
C LEU A 507 -41.34 -41.20 26.94
N TRP A 508 -40.06 -40.80 27.11
CA TRP A 508 -39.21 -40.86 28.34
C TRP A 508 -37.94 -41.67 27.99
N LEU A 509 -36.70 -41.44 28.45
CA LEU A 509 -36.07 -40.72 29.56
C LEU A 509 -34.57 -40.53 29.20
N GLY A 510 -33.90 -39.54 29.80
CA GLY A 510 -32.49 -39.68 30.17
C GLY A 510 -31.63 -38.42 30.04
N CYS A 511 -31.72 -37.54 31.03
CA CYS A 511 -30.65 -36.61 31.42
C CYS A 511 -29.80 -37.31 32.50
N PRO A 512 -28.52 -36.94 32.73
CA PRO A 512 -28.27 -35.77 33.57
C PRO A 512 -27.03 -34.90 33.19
N LEU A 513 -27.17 -33.59 33.48
CA LEU A 513 -26.27 -32.66 34.25
C LEU A 513 -24.77 -32.59 33.89
N LEU A 514 -24.00 -31.50 33.94
CA LEU A 514 -24.06 -30.09 34.40
C LEU A 514 -22.76 -29.44 33.84
N VAL A 515 -22.82 -28.30 33.14
CA VAL A 515 -22.40 -26.94 33.61
C VAL A 515 -20.89 -26.73 33.77
N LEU A 516 -20.32 -25.81 32.96
CA LEU A 516 -19.73 -24.54 33.43
C LEU A 516 -19.29 -23.66 32.26
N VAL A 517 -19.89 -22.46 32.21
CA VAL A 517 -19.45 -21.26 31.50
C VAL A 517 -19.05 -20.25 32.59
N PRO A 518 -18.05 -19.39 32.37
CA PRO A 518 -18.33 -17.94 32.41
C PRO A 518 -17.60 -17.22 31.24
N LYS A 519 -18.32 -16.53 30.36
CA LYS A 519 -18.84 -15.15 30.44
C LYS A 519 -17.78 -14.06 30.21
N LEU A 520 -18.01 -13.36 29.10
CA LEU A 520 -17.38 -12.13 28.63
C LEU A 520 -17.88 -10.89 29.37
N ALA A 521 -16.97 -9.91 29.39
CA ALA A 521 -17.13 -8.46 29.24
C ALA A 521 -17.95 -7.68 30.27
N TRP A 522 -17.30 -6.68 30.86
CA TRP A 522 -17.52 -5.27 30.50
C TRP A 522 -16.19 -4.65 30.07
#